data_AF-A0A2G8KWS8-F1
#
_entry.id   AF-A0A2G8KWS8-F1
#
_cell.length_a   1.000
_cell.length_b   1.000
_cell.length_c   1.000
_cell.angle_alpha   90.00
_cell.angle_beta   90.00
_cell.angle_gamma   90.00
#
_symmetry.space_group_name_H-M   'P 1'
#
loop_
_entity.id
_entity.type
_entity.pdbx_description
1 polymer ?
#
loop_
_entity_poly.entity_id
_entity_poly.type
_entity_poly.pdbx_seq_one_letter_code
_entity_poly.pdbx_strand_id
1 'polypeptide(L)'
;MDLRQKVLFASQEDKTTLQYDAQLVRDTFFQALMTGFEESVRVQMQPYLEATSTTDEELLERLNIAMNRDQRRQQKRNTKVIQVKPVLTESKEQTGSCSKDHPKTDPAWKTEMDELKREMRQLKDMIKNNQVAAQARPRRPDSEWGCSACRQEGLGRACRHCFKCGGDGHRARECMTTKSGNEEGLPTRGVE
;
A
#
# COMPACT_ATOMS: atom_id res chain seq x y z
N MET A 1 28.20 -22.78 -0.11
CA MET A 1 28.48 -23.42 1.20
C MET A 1 27.48 -22.83 2.16
N ASP A 2 26.34 -23.51 2.24
CA ASP A 2 25.13 -23.03 2.88
C ASP A 2 25.32 -23.01 4.40
N LEU A 3 24.64 -22.09 5.08
CA LEU A 3 24.78 -21.97 6.53
C LEU A 3 24.40 -23.27 7.25
N ARG A 4 23.33 -23.94 6.80
CA ARG A 4 22.85 -25.21 7.36
C ARG A 4 23.90 -26.32 7.25
N GLN A 5 24.60 -26.38 6.11
CA GLN A 5 25.68 -27.35 5.88
C GLN A 5 26.88 -27.07 6.80
N LYS A 6 27.26 -25.80 6.97
CA LYS A 6 28.34 -25.42 7.90
C LYS A 6 28.05 -25.84 9.34
N VAL A 7 26.80 -25.68 9.79
CA VAL A 7 26.39 -26.10 11.15
C VAL A 7 26.50 -27.61 11.30
N LEU A 8 26.07 -28.38 10.30
CA LEU A 8 26.20 -29.84 10.31
C LEU A 8 27.67 -30.30 10.29
N PHE A 9 28.52 -29.66 9.50
CA PHE A 9 29.95 -29.97 9.48
C PHE A 9 30.65 -29.65 10.80
N ALA A 10 30.41 -28.46 11.36
CA ALA A 10 30.98 -28.08 12.66
C ALA A 10 30.56 -29.07 13.77
N SER A 11 29.29 -29.50 13.75
CA SER A 11 28.79 -30.50 14.70
C SER A 11 29.49 -31.85 14.60
N GLN A 12 29.93 -32.25 13.41
CA GLN A 12 30.57 -33.54 13.16
C GLN A 12 32.07 -33.50 13.44
N GLU A 13 32.73 -32.39 13.15
CA GLU A 13 34.18 -32.21 13.36
C GLU A 13 34.56 -32.21 14.85
N ASP A 14 33.70 -31.65 15.71
CA ASP A 14 34.03 -31.48 17.14
C ASP A 14 33.97 -32.78 17.96
N LYS A 15 33.53 -33.93 17.40
CA LYS A 15 33.31 -35.22 18.11
C LYS A 15 32.63 -35.05 19.48
N THR A 16 31.82 -34.02 19.64
CA THR A 16 31.10 -33.76 20.89
C THR A 16 29.99 -34.78 21.03
N THR A 17 29.56 -35.03 22.27
CA THR A 17 28.46 -35.96 22.59
C THR A 17 27.12 -35.55 21.98
N LEU A 18 26.99 -34.31 21.52
CA LEU A 18 25.77 -33.77 20.94
C LEU A 18 25.97 -33.55 19.43
N GLN A 19 25.47 -34.48 18.62
CA GLN A 19 25.45 -34.33 17.16
C GLN A 19 24.11 -33.76 16.71
N TYR A 20 24.14 -32.68 15.92
CA TYR A 20 22.95 -32.12 15.31
C TYR A 20 22.55 -32.95 14.07
N ASP A 21 21.32 -33.46 14.09
CA ASP A 21 20.72 -34.09 12.91
C ASP A 21 20.29 -33.03 11.88
N ALA A 22 20.30 -33.41 10.60
CA ALA A 22 19.87 -32.55 9.50
C ALA A 22 18.42 -32.08 9.64
N GLN A 23 17.54 -32.94 10.16
CA GLN A 23 16.15 -32.56 10.44
C GLN A 23 16.07 -31.50 11.54
N LEU A 24 16.83 -31.67 12.63
CA LEU A 24 16.84 -30.74 13.75
C LEU A 24 17.34 -29.35 13.32
N VAL A 25 18.42 -29.28 12.55
CA VAL A 25 18.95 -28.01 12.01
C VAL A 25 17.94 -27.33 11.10
N ARG A 26 17.24 -28.11 10.26
CA ARG A 26 16.20 -27.57 9.38
C ARG A 26 15.02 -27.02 10.17
N ASP A 27 14.52 -27.77 11.14
CA ASP A 27 13.31 -27.40 11.90
C ASP A 27 13.59 -26.21 12.83
N THR A 28 14.77 -26.16 13.46
CA THR A 28 15.20 -24.99 14.23
C THR A 28 15.39 -23.76 13.35
N PHE A 29 15.97 -23.91 12.16
CA PHE A 29 16.08 -22.83 11.19
C PHE A 29 14.71 -22.33 10.72
N PHE A 30 13.80 -23.24 10.39
CA PHE A 30 12.42 -22.92 10.00
C PHE A 30 11.71 -22.14 11.12
N GLN A 31 11.78 -22.65 12.35
CA GLN A 31 11.15 -22.01 13.50
C GLN A 31 11.73 -20.62 13.78
N ALA A 32 13.05 -20.46 13.69
CA ALA A 32 13.72 -19.17 13.87
C ALA A 32 13.25 -18.13 12.84
N LEU A 33 13.09 -18.54 11.58
CA LEU A 33 12.61 -17.64 10.53
C LEU A 33 11.11 -17.33 10.65
N MET A 34 10.28 -18.33 10.92
CA MET A 34 8.84 -18.11 11.09
C MET A 34 8.54 -17.20 12.28
N THR A 35 9.28 -17.35 13.38
CA THR A 35 9.13 -16.48 14.57
C THR A 35 9.74 -15.09 14.36
N GLY A 36 10.86 -14.99 13.64
CA GLY A 36 11.56 -13.73 13.40
C GLY A 36 10.94 -12.83 12.33
N PHE A 37 10.16 -13.38 11.39
CA PHE A 37 9.55 -12.58 10.33
C PHE A 37 8.27 -11.85 10.77
N GLU A 38 8.10 -10.62 10.27
CA GLU A 38 6.82 -9.92 10.31
C GLU A 38 5.76 -10.71 9.52
N GLU A 39 4.50 -10.63 9.94
CA GLU A 39 3.38 -11.42 9.39
C GLU A 39 3.27 -11.32 7.86
N SER A 40 3.49 -10.13 7.28
CA SER A 40 3.41 -9.92 5.83
C SER A 40 4.54 -10.57 5.05
N VAL A 41 5.74 -10.65 5.63
CA VAL A 41 6.90 -11.34 5.06
C VAL A 41 6.75 -12.85 5.29
N ARG A 42 6.28 -13.27 6.46
CA ARG A 42 6.04 -14.66 6.85
C ARG A 42 5.14 -15.38 5.86
N VAL A 43 3.97 -14.82 5.54
CA VAL A 43 3.03 -15.42 4.57
C VAL A 43 3.66 -15.59 3.18
N GLN A 44 4.57 -14.69 2.80
CA GLN A 44 5.27 -14.78 1.51
C GLN A 44 6.42 -15.80 1.53
N MET A 45 7.09 -15.98 2.67
CA MET A 45 8.26 -16.85 2.81
C MET A 45 7.91 -18.30 3.17
N GLN A 46 6.80 -18.53 3.86
CA GLN A 46 6.35 -19.86 4.28
C GLN A 46 6.40 -20.94 3.19
N PRO A 47 5.89 -20.75 1.95
CA PRO A 47 5.92 -21.81 0.94
C PRO A 47 7.33 -22.21 0.49
N TYR A 48 8.30 -21.30 0.59
CA TYR A 48 9.71 -21.57 0.25
C TYR A 48 10.47 -22.19 1.42
N LEU A 49 9.99 -21.99 2.65
CA LEU A 49 10.56 -22.53 3.87
C LEU A 49 10.11 -23.98 4.14
N GLU A 50 8.90 -24.34 3.74
CA GLU A 50 8.37 -25.71 3.82
C GLU A 50 8.99 -26.63 2.76
N ALA A 51 9.44 -26.06 1.63
CA ALA A 51 10.12 -26.79 0.56
C ALA A 51 11.53 -27.24 1.01
N THR A 52 11.74 -28.55 1.09
CA THR A 52 13.02 -29.13 1.56
C THR A 52 14.17 -28.96 0.56
N SER A 53 13.89 -28.57 -0.68
CA SER A 53 14.87 -28.46 -1.78
C SER A 53 15.41 -27.04 -2.00
N THR A 54 14.91 -26.03 -1.30
CA THR A 54 15.33 -24.63 -1.52
C THR A 54 16.68 -24.38 -0.87
N THR A 55 17.66 -23.92 -1.65
CA THR A 55 18.99 -23.57 -1.15
C THR A 55 18.95 -22.25 -0.38
N ASP A 56 19.95 -22.00 0.46
CA ASP A 56 20.02 -20.79 1.28
C ASP A 56 20.09 -19.51 0.42
N GLU A 57 20.74 -19.58 -0.74
CA GLU A 57 20.85 -18.48 -1.70
C GLU A 57 19.49 -18.08 -2.28
N GLU A 58 18.70 -19.07 -2.72
CA GLU A 58 17.37 -18.80 -3.26
C GLU A 58 16.45 -18.23 -2.17
N LEU A 59 16.61 -18.71 -0.93
CA LEU A 59 15.86 -18.22 0.22
C LEU A 59 16.18 -16.76 0.54
N LEU A 60 17.46 -16.38 0.47
CA LEU A 60 17.92 -15.00 0.64
C LEU A 60 17.41 -14.08 -0.47
N GLU A 61 17.41 -14.53 -1.72
CA GLU A 61 16.86 -13.77 -2.84
C GLU A 61 15.36 -13.51 -2.66
N ARG A 62 14.59 -14.57 -2.34
CA ARG A 62 13.15 -14.47 -2.07
C ARG A 62 12.85 -13.55 -0.88
N LEU A 63 13.64 -13.64 0.18
CA LEU A 63 13.53 -12.77 1.35
C LEU A 63 13.75 -11.31 0.97
N ASN A 64 14.80 -11.02 0.18
CA ASN A 64 15.09 -9.66 -0.27
C ASN A 64 13.93 -9.09 -1.11
N ILE A 65 13.32 -9.89 -1.98
CA ILE A 65 12.13 -9.50 -2.75
C ILE A 65 10.94 -9.20 -1.82
N ALA A 66 10.65 -10.10 -0.87
CA ALA A 66 9.55 -9.94 0.07
C ALA A 66 9.71 -8.70 0.95
N MET A 67 10.92 -8.48 1.50
CA MET A 67 11.23 -7.30 2.31
C MET A 67 11.14 -6.00 1.52
N ASN A 68 11.67 -5.94 0.29
CA ASN A 68 11.55 -4.75 -0.54
C ASN A 68 10.09 -4.44 -0.89
N ARG A 69 9.29 -5.46 -1.15
CA ARG A 69 7.85 -5.28 -1.41
C ARG A 69 7.13 -4.73 -0.19
N ASP A 70 7.44 -5.26 0.99
CA ASP A 70 6.83 -4.81 2.24
C ASP A 70 7.31 -3.42 2.65
N GLN A 71 8.58 -3.09 2.45
CA GLN A 71 9.11 -1.75 2.65
C GLN A 71 8.39 -0.73 1.75
N ARG A 72 8.15 -1.04 0.48
CA ARG A 72 7.33 -0.19 -0.42
C ARG A 72 5.89 -0.05 0.08
N ARG A 73 5.28 -1.10 0.63
CA ARG A 73 3.95 -1.01 1.24
C ARG A 73 3.97 -0.10 2.48
N GLN A 74 4.93 -0.27 3.37
CA GLN A 74 5.08 0.56 4.57
C GLN A 74 5.31 2.04 4.20
N GLN A 75 6.13 2.31 3.18
CA GLN A 75 6.38 3.66 2.71
C GLN A 75 5.11 4.32 2.16
N LYS A 76 4.28 3.57 1.43
CA LYS A 76 2.94 4.03 0.97
C LYS A 76 1.96 4.26 2.12
N ARG A 77 2.05 3.49 3.20
CA ARG A 77 1.22 3.69 4.41
C ARG A 77 1.65 4.94 5.18
N ASN A 78 2.94 5.27 5.16
CA ASN A 78 3.48 6.47 5.83
C ASN A 78 3.33 7.76 5.00
N THR A 79 3.15 7.66 3.68
CA THR A 79 2.70 8.81 2.87
C THR A 79 1.21 9.04 3.10
N LYS A 80 0.87 9.94 4.04
CA LYS A 80 -0.50 10.42 4.22
C LYS A 80 -1.02 11.01 2.90
N VAL A 81 -2.11 10.42 2.40
CA VAL A 81 -3.04 10.94 1.38
C VAL A 81 -2.40 11.30 0.04
N ILE A 82 -2.50 10.38 -0.91
CA ILE A 82 -2.35 10.70 -2.34
C ILE A 82 -3.57 11.54 -2.74
N GLN A 83 -3.41 12.86 -2.85
CA GLN A 83 -4.30 13.66 -3.68
C GLN A 83 -3.95 13.38 -5.15
N VAL A 84 -4.80 12.63 -5.83
CA VAL A 84 -4.64 12.35 -7.26
C VAL A 84 -5.02 13.62 -8.03
N LYS A 85 -4.04 14.34 -8.58
CA LYS A 85 -4.26 15.23 -9.73
C LYS A 85 -4.29 14.37 -10.99
N PRO A 86 -5.20 14.61 -11.94
CA PRO A 86 -5.24 13.87 -13.21
C PRO A 86 -3.92 14.09 -13.97
N VAL A 87 -3.31 12.99 -14.40
CA VAL A 87 -2.01 12.95 -15.08
C VAL A 87 -2.19 13.35 -16.55
N LEU A 88 -1.47 14.40 -16.95
CA LEU A 88 -0.90 14.48 -18.30
C LEU A 88 0.45 13.78 -18.26
N THR A 89 0.60 12.83 -19.16
CA THR A 89 1.76 11.98 -19.40
C THR A 89 2.96 12.79 -19.87
N GLU A 90 4.12 12.58 -19.25
CA GLU A 90 5.40 12.61 -19.96
C GLU A 90 6.47 11.85 -19.17
N SER A 91 7.06 10.88 -19.85
CA SER A 91 8.03 9.93 -19.35
C SER A 91 9.44 10.50 -19.44
N LYS A 92 10.25 10.36 -18.39
CA LYS A 92 11.70 10.20 -18.56
C LYS A 92 12.33 9.42 -17.43
N GLU A 93 12.84 8.25 -17.79
CA GLU A 93 13.83 7.45 -17.05
C GLU A 93 15.20 8.19 -17.12
N GLN A 94 16.17 8.09 -16.21
CA GLN A 94 16.94 6.91 -15.82
C GLN A 94 18.07 7.36 -14.84
N THR A 95 18.52 6.44 -13.96
CA THR A 95 19.90 6.28 -13.38
C THR A 95 20.48 7.41 -12.51
N GLY A 96 21.28 7.25 -11.45
CA GLY A 96 21.97 6.14 -10.80
C GLY A 96 23.15 6.71 -9.96
N SER A 97 23.58 5.97 -8.93
CA SER A 97 24.86 6.04 -8.18
C SER A 97 25.00 6.92 -6.92
N CYS A 98 25.40 6.24 -5.84
CA CYS A 98 26.08 6.76 -4.65
C CYS A 98 27.39 7.47 -4.99
N SER A 99 27.73 8.50 -4.22
CA SER A 99 29.10 8.78 -3.75
C SER A 99 29.04 9.51 -2.40
N LYS A 100 29.79 9.00 -1.43
CA LYS A 100 30.13 9.67 -0.17
C LYS A 100 31.22 10.70 -0.48
N ASP A 101 30.97 11.96 -0.17
CA ASP A 101 32.03 12.93 0.13
C ASP A 101 31.48 13.99 1.09
N HIS A 102 32.14 14.13 2.24
CA HIS A 102 31.96 15.26 3.14
C HIS A 102 32.93 16.36 2.72
N PRO A 103 32.47 17.60 2.53
CA PRO A 103 33.31 18.74 2.84
C PRO A 103 32.63 19.75 3.77
N LYS A 104 33.50 20.26 4.64
CA LYS A 104 33.44 21.37 5.59
C LYS A 104 32.28 22.36 5.42
N THR A 105 31.63 22.65 6.54
CA THR A 105 30.55 23.61 6.72
C THR A 105 30.96 25.05 6.41
N ASP A 106 30.63 25.52 5.20
CA ASP A 106 30.59 26.94 4.84
C ASP A 106 29.38 27.66 5.48
N PRO A 107 29.44 28.96 5.79
CA PRO A 107 28.30 29.68 6.39
C PRO A 107 27.07 29.80 5.45
N ALA A 108 27.22 29.52 4.15
CA ALA A 108 26.17 29.61 3.14
C ALA A 108 25.07 28.52 3.27
N TRP A 109 25.42 27.29 3.67
CA TRP A 109 24.40 26.24 3.84
C TRP A 109 23.49 26.49 5.05
N LYS A 110 24.00 27.21 6.07
CA LYS A 110 23.20 27.58 7.25
C LYS A 110 22.13 28.60 6.88
N THR A 111 22.49 29.60 6.06
CA THR A 111 21.54 30.58 5.55
C THR A 111 20.50 29.94 4.64
N GLU A 112 20.91 28.99 3.79
CA GLU A 112 19.97 28.21 2.98
C GLU A 112 19.06 27.33 3.84
N MET A 113 19.57 26.68 4.89
CA MET A 113 18.74 25.89 5.81
C MET A 113 17.75 26.75 6.61
N ASP A 114 18.15 27.95 7.01
CA ASP A 114 17.25 28.85 7.74
C ASP A 114 16.18 29.45 6.82
N GLU A 115 16.50 29.68 5.55
CA GLU A 115 15.52 30.04 4.53
C GLU A 115 14.58 28.88 4.21
N LEU A 116 15.12 27.66 4.03
CA LEU A 116 14.31 26.46 3.81
C LEU A 116 13.40 26.15 5.00
N LYS A 117 13.84 26.44 6.24
CA LYS A 117 12.99 26.37 7.45
C LYS A 117 11.92 27.45 7.46
N ARG A 118 12.16 28.62 6.85
CA ARG A 118 11.17 29.69 6.73
C ARG A 118 10.10 29.30 5.72
N GLU A 119 10.52 28.80 4.55
CA GLU A 119 9.63 28.26 3.51
C GLU A 119 8.82 27.06 4.03
N MET A 120 9.45 26.14 4.78
CA MET A 120 8.74 25.02 5.41
C MET A 120 7.70 25.49 6.44
N ARG A 121 7.99 26.55 7.19
CA ARG A 121 7.00 27.13 8.14
C ARG A 121 5.83 27.75 7.40
N GLN A 122 6.09 28.53 6.33
CA GLN A 122 5.04 29.10 5.50
C GLN A 122 4.18 28.01 4.85
N LEU A 123 4.79 26.96 4.29
CA LEU A 123 4.07 25.84 3.70
C LEU A 123 3.24 25.07 4.75
N LYS A 124 3.78 24.88 5.95
CA LYS A 124 3.07 24.24 7.07
C LYS A 124 1.84 25.04 7.51
N ASP A 125 1.93 26.37 7.53
CA ASP A 125 0.80 27.23 7.88
C ASP A 125 -0.26 27.29 6.75
N MET A 126 0.16 27.30 5.49
CA MET A 126 -0.75 27.14 4.35
C MET A 126 -1.51 25.80 4.39
N ILE A 127 -0.82 24.71 4.75
CA ILE A 127 -1.44 23.38 4.90
C ILE A 127 -2.44 23.36 6.06
N LYS A 128 -2.12 23.97 7.21
CA LYS A 128 -3.06 24.09 8.33
C LYS A 128 -4.32 24.86 7.93
N ASN A 129 -4.18 26.00 7.25
CA ASN A 129 -5.32 26.79 6.79
C ASN A 129 -6.20 26.01 5.79
N ASN A 130 -5.58 25.24 4.88
CA ASN A 130 -6.32 24.39 3.94
C ASN A 130 -7.00 23.19 4.65
N GLN A 131 -6.36 22.62 5.69
CA GLN A 131 -6.97 21.57 6.51
C GLN A 131 -8.19 22.09 7.30
N VAL A 132 -8.15 23.31 7.84
CA VAL A 132 -9.30 23.93 8.51
C VAL A 132 -10.43 24.20 7.51
N ALA A 133 -10.10 24.68 6.30
CA ALA A 133 -11.08 24.86 5.22
C ALA A 133 -11.67 23.53 4.72
N ALA A 134 -10.89 22.44 4.71
CA ALA A 134 -11.36 21.09 4.37
C ALA A 134 -12.25 20.49 5.47
N GLN A 135 -11.97 20.79 6.75
CA GLN A 135 -12.80 20.37 7.89
C GLN A 135 -14.08 21.21 8.04
N ALA A 136 -14.09 22.44 7.52
CA ALA A 136 -15.27 23.30 7.45
C ALA A 136 -16.19 22.98 6.26
N ARG A 137 -15.84 22.01 5.38
CA ARG A 137 -16.80 21.53 4.38
C ARG A 137 -17.96 20.86 5.13
N PRO A 138 -19.22 21.27 4.90
CA PRO A 138 -20.36 20.57 5.48
C PRO A 138 -20.23 19.10 5.09
N ARG A 139 -20.22 18.21 6.09
CA ARG A 139 -20.40 16.78 5.85
C ARG A 139 -21.65 16.68 5.00
N ARG A 140 -21.54 16.11 3.79
CA ARG A 140 -22.72 15.86 2.97
C ARG A 140 -23.69 15.12 3.90
N PRO A 141 -24.94 15.61 4.07
CA PRO A 141 -25.92 14.89 4.87
C PRO A 141 -25.91 13.45 4.37
N ASP A 142 -25.97 12.51 5.30
CA ASP A 142 -26.02 11.08 5.02
C ASP A 142 -27.11 10.86 3.97
N SER A 143 -26.72 10.83 2.70
CA SER A 143 -27.66 11.02 1.60
C SER A 143 -28.48 9.75 1.58
N GLU A 144 -29.70 9.85 2.12
CA GLU A 144 -30.64 8.75 2.22
C GLU A 144 -30.60 7.94 0.92
N TRP A 145 -30.23 6.67 1.07
CA TRP A 145 -29.98 5.77 -0.05
C TRP A 145 -31.18 5.78 -1.03
N GLY A 146 -30.92 5.82 -2.35
CA GLY A 146 -31.93 5.78 -3.41
C GLY A 146 -31.92 7.00 -4.35
N CYS A 147 -32.53 6.86 -5.53
CA CYS A 147 -32.75 8.00 -6.43
C CYS A 147 -33.79 8.97 -5.85
N SER A 148 -33.85 10.19 -6.39
CA SER A 148 -34.78 11.25 -5.92
C SER A 148 -36.24 10.79 -5.92
N ALA A 149 -36.68 10.07 -6.95
CA ALA A 149 -38.03 9.53 -7.07
C ALA A 149 -38.33 8.47 -6.00
N CYS A 150 -37.49 7.43 -5.89
CA CYS A 150 -37.69 6.39 -4.87
C CYS A 150 -37.58 6.92 -3.44
N ARG A 151 -36.84 8.03 -3.23
CA ARG A 151 -36.79 8.69 -1.92
C ARG A 151 -38.11 9.36 -1.58
N GLN A 152 -38.74 10.04 -2.54
CA GLN A 152 -40.07 10.67 -2.34
C GLN A 152 -41.16 9.63 -2.05
N GLU A 153 -41.04 8.43 -2.61
CA GLU A 153 -41.98 7.33 -2.40
C GLU A 153 -41.68 6.47 -1.15
N GLY A 154 -40.64 6.81 -0.37
CA GLY A 154 -40.24 6.04 0.81
C GLY A 154 -39.57 4.69 0.50
N LEU A 155 -39.32 4.38 -0.78
CA LEU A 155 -38.66 3.16 -1.26
C LEU A 155 -37.16 3.33 -1.52
N GLY A 156 -36.56 4.41 -1.00
CA GLY A 156 -35.16 4.76 -1.25
C GLY A 156 -34.21 3.59 -1.00
N ARG A 157 -34.31 2.94 0.17
CA ARG A 157 -33.50 1.76 0.57
C ARG A 157 -33.64 0.56 -0.37
N ALA A 158 -34.79 0.41 -1.03
CA ALA A 158 -35.08 -0.68 -1.97
C ALA A 158 -34.76 -0.33 -3.43
N CYS A 159 -34.25 0.87 -3.70
CA CYS A 159 -33.93 1.30 -5.06
C CYS A 159 -32.80 0.44 -5.66
N ARG A 160 -33.10 -0.26 -6.77
CA ARG A 160 -32.15 -1.11 -7.52
C ARG A 160 -31.75 -0.53 -8.89
N HIS A 161 -32.30 0.62 -9.24
CA HIS A 161 -32.10 1.31 -10.50
C HIS A 161 -30.93 2.30 -10.41
N CYS A 162 -30.36 2.66 -11.56
CA CYS A 162 -29.32 3.67 -11.64
C CYS A 162 -29.86 5.07 -11.27
N PHE A 163 -29.23 5.74 -10.30
CA PHE A 163 -29.66 7.09 -9.86
C PHE A 163 -29.43 8.20 -10.89
N LYS A 164 -28.68 7.91 -11.97
CA LYS A 164 -28.32 8.89 -13.01
C LYS A 164 -29.18 8.79 -14.28
N CYS A 165 -29.65 7.59 -14.63
CA CYS A 165 -30.42 7.35 -15.85
C CYS A 165 -31.71 6.54 -15.64
N GLY A 166 -31.99 6.06 -14.43
CA GLY A 166 -33.20 5.29 -14.12
C GLY A 166 -33.20 3.84 -14.59
N GLY A 167 -32.16 3.38 -15.30
CA GLY A 167 -32.10 2.02 -15.84
C GLY A 167 -31.89 0.94 -14.77
N ASP A 168 -32.50 -0.22 -14.98
CA ASP A 168 -32.23 -1.44 -14.22
C ASP A 168 -30.93 -2.12 -14.65
N GLY A 169 -30.34 -2.93 -13.75
CA GLY A 169 -29.19 -3.77 -14.06
C GLY A 169 -27.81 -3.10 -13.91
N HIS A 170 -27.74 -1.81 -13.55
CA HIS A 170 -26.49 -1.15 -13.18
C HIS A 170 -26.73 -0.03 -12.16
N ARG A 171 -25.70 0.33 -11.38
CA ARG A 171 -25.77 1.45 -10.42
C ARG A 171 -25.13 2.71 -10.99
N ALA A 172 -25.36 3.86 -10.35
CA ALA A 172 -24.81 5.16 -10.80
C ALA A 172 -23.27 5.18 -10.95
N ARG A 173 -22.55 4.32 -10.20
CA ARG A 173 -21.10 4.15 -10.31
C ARG A 173 -20.66 3.45 -11.61
N GLU A 174 -21.52 2.62 -12.16
CA GLU A 174 -21.32 1.82 -13.37
C GLU A 174 -22.06 2.41 -14.57
N CYS A 175 -22.69 3.58 -14.38
CA CYS A 175 -23.43 4.26 -15.41
C CYS A 175 -22.46 4.91 -16.41
N MET A 176 -22.39 4.33 -17.60
CA MET A 176 -21.58 4.86 -18.72
C MET A 176 -22.22 6.09 -19.39
N THR A 177 -23.42 6.49 -18.97
CA THR A 177 -24.11 7.64 -19.54
C THR A 177 -23.43 8.94 -19.11
N THR A 178 -22.97 9.71 -20.09
CA THR A 178 -22.30 11.02 -19.88
C THR A 178 -23.29 12.12 -19.52
N LYS A 179 -24.57 11.97 -19.85
CA LYS A 179 -25.63 12.91 -19.45
C LYS A 179 -25.87 12.83 -17.94
N SER A 180 -25.57 13.91 -17.22
CA SER A 180 -26.10 14.16 -15.87
C SER A 180 -27.57 14.56 -16.00
N GLY A 181 -28.43 13.61 -16.34
CA GLY A 181 -29.85 13.85 -16.57
C GLY A 181 -30.64 13.71 -15.30
N ASN A 182 -30.72 14.77 -14.51
CA ASN A 182 -31.65 14.86 -13.40
C ASN A 182 -32.91 15.61 -13.84
N GLU A 183 -33.46 15.32 -15.03
CA GLU A 183 -34.70 15.98 -15.51
C GLU A 183 -35.67 15.05 -16.27
N GLU A 184 -35.26 13.92 -16.86
CA GLU A 184 -36.20 13.08 -17.65
C GLU A 184 -35.94 11.57 -17.54
N GLY A 185 -35.84 11.05 -16.31
CA GLY A 185 -35.74 9.62 -16.02
C GLY A 185 -37.04 9.04 -15.47
N LEU A 186 -38.17 9.24 -16.16
CA LEU A 186 -39.41 8.53 -15.85
C LEU A 186 -39.27 7.06 -16.29
N PRO A 187 -39.56 6.07 -15.43
CA PRO A 187 -39.71 4.71 -15.89
C PRO A 187 -41.00 4.61 -16.71
N THR A 188 -40.88 4.37 -18.02
CA THR A 188 -41.99 3.79 -18.77
C THR A 188 -42.18 2.36 -18.29
N ARG A 189 -43.02 2.19 -17.25
CA ARG A 189 -43.58 0.89 -16.91
C ARG A 189 -44.39 0.40 -18.11
N GLY A 190 -43.82 -0.53 -18.87
CA GLY A 190 -44.59 -1.36 -19.78
C GLY A 190 -45.58 -2.18 -18.95
N VAL A 191 -46.85 -1.78 -19.03
CA VAL A 191 -47.98 -2.65 -18.72
C VAL A 191 -48.16 -3.57 -19.93
N GLU A 192 -48.47 -4.84 -19.65
CA GLU A 192 -48.75 -5.92 -20.60
C GLU A 192 -49.55 -5.51 -21.86
#